data_AF-A0A941ZE37-F1
#
_entry.id   AF-A0A941ZE37-F1
#
_cell.length_a   1.000
_cell.length_b   1.000
_cell.length_c   1.000
_cell.angle_alpha   90.00
_cell.angle_beta   90.00
_cell.angle_gamma   90.00
#
_symmetry.space_group_name_H-M   'P 1'
#
loop_
_entity.id
_entity.type
_entity.pdbx_description
1 polymer ?
#
loop_
_entity_poly.entity_id
_entity_poly.type
_entity_poly.pdbx_seq_one_letter_code
_entity_poly.pdbx_strand_id
1 'polypeptide(L)'
;MTIIKMFFSIIAAIFMVLPAMHVCTAENMPEKGSSFPSITLLIPEKDAERAYLGLTGKGTFTIPQIKAELVIVEIYSMYCPYCQKEAPIVNDLYQAIDRKPGLKEKIKIIGI
;
A
#
# COMPACT_ATOMS: atom_id res chain seq x y z
N MET A 1 -56.11 11.19 -3.48
CA MET A 1 -55.24 12.39 -3.59
C MET A 1 -54.34 12.60 -2.37
N THR A 2 -54.78 12.24 -1.16
CA THR A 2 -54.01 12.37 0.10
C THR A 2 -52.86 11.34 0.22
N ILE A 3 -53.07 10.09 -0.22
CA ILE A 3 -52.06 9.02 -0.18
C ILE A 3 -50.87 9.31 -1.11
N ILE A 4 -51.13 9.80 -2.34
CA ILE A 4 -50.07 10.16 -3.30
C ILE A 4 -49.21 11.31 -2.77
N LYS A 5 -49.82 12.32 -2.12
CA LYS A 5 -49.10 13.43 -1.48
C LYS A 5 -48.24 12.94 -0.30
N MET A 6 -48.73 11.97 0.48
CA MET A 6 -48.00 11.37 1.59
C MET A 6 -46.79 10.57 1.10
N PHE A 7 -46.95 9.77 0.03
CA PHE A 7 -45.85 9.04 -0.61
C PHE A 7 -44.79 9.99 -1.19
N PHE A 8 -45.20 11.06 -1.87
CA PHE A 8 -44.28 12.04 -2.43
C PHE A 8 -43.48 12.78 -1.33
N SER A 9 -44.13 13.08 -0.20
CA SER A 9 -43.48 13.70 0.96
C SER A 9 -42.46 12.78 1.63
N ILE A 10 -42.74 11.47 1.71
CA ILE A 10 -41.81 10.49 2.28
C ILE A 10 -40.60 10.28 1.36
N ILE A 11 -40.83 10.17 0.04
CA ILE A 11 -39.76 10.03 -0.95
C ILE A 11 -38.85 11.27 -0.95
N ALA A 12 -39.42 12.47 -0.88
CA ALA A 12 -38.65 13.71 -0.79
C ALA A 12 -37.82 13.79 0.50
N ALA A 13 -38.39 13.36 1.64
CA ALA A 13 -37.66 13.31 2.91
C ALA A 13 -36.51 12.29 2.87
N ILE A 14 -36.70 11.12 2.26
CA ILE A 14 -35.65 10.11 2.09
C ILE A 14 -34.53 10.65 1.20
N PHE A 15 -34.86 11.29 0.09
CA PHE A 15 -33.87 11.87 -0.85
C PHE A 15 -33.03 13.00 -0.22
N MET A 16 -33.59 13.71 0.78
CA MET A 16 -32.90 14.80 1.48
C MET A 16 -31.89 14.32 2.53
N VAL A 17 -32.00 13.07 3.01
CA VAL A 17 -31.13 12.50 4.07
C VAL A 17 -29.97 11.67 3.50
N LEU A 18 -30.06 11.23 2.24
CA LEU A 18 -29.04 10.43 1.54
C LEU A 18 -27.64 11.07 1.35
N PRO A 19 -27.44 12.40 1.26
CA PRO A 19 -26.11 12.95 1.01
C PRO A 19 -25.20 13.04 2.26
N ALA A 20 -25.69 12.77 3.46
CA ALA A 20 -24.94 13.02 4.71
C ALA A 20 -23.90 11.93 5.08
N MET A 21 -23.80 10.86 4.30
CA MET A 21 -22.98 9.68 4.66
C MET A 21 -21.79 9.45 3.73
N HIS A 22 -21.04 10.48 3.37
CA HIS A 22 -19.71 10.31 2.75
C HIS A 22 -18.73 11.31 3.34
N VAL A 23 -18.36 11.11 4.62
CA VAL A 23 -17.14 11.68 5.16
C VAL A 23 -16.01 10.73 4.76
N CYS A 24 -15.39 10.99 3.62
CA CYS A 24 -14.09 10.40 3.30
C CYS A 24 -13.06 11.10 4.19
N THR A 25 -12.78 10.55 5.37
CA THR A 25 -11.59 10.96 6.13
C THR A 25 -10.38 10.61 5.28
N ALA A 26 -9.73 11.63 4.73
CA ALA A 26 -8.38 11.48 4.19
C ALA A 26 -7.45 11.25 5.39
N GLU A 27 -6.92 10.03 5.50
CA GLU A 27 -5.87 9.75 6.48
C GLU A 27 -4.65 10.59 6.11
N ASN A 28 -4.13 11.38 7.07
CA ASN A 28 -2.99 12.24 6.83
C ASN A 28 -1.76 11.41 6.45
N MET A 29 -0.90 11.98 5.60
CA MET A 29 0.38 11.34 5.29
C MET A 29 1.16 11.06 6.58
N PRO A 30 1.83 9.89 6.69
CA PRO A 30 2.62 9.58 7.86
C PRO A 30 3.70 10.63 8.07
N GLU A 31 3.79 11.17 9.29
CA GLU A 31 4.80 12.16 9.63
C GLU A 31 6.19 11.52 9.63
N LYS A 32 7.20 12.29 9.22
CA LYS A 32 8.59 11.82 9.27
C LYS A 32 8.96 11.42 10.70
N GLY A 33 9.47 10.20 10.86
CA GLY A 33 9.86 9.65 12.16
C GLY A 33 8.75 8.90 12.88
N SER A 34 7.52 8.91 12.36
CA SER A 34 6.47 8.00 12.83
C SER A 34 6.81 6.55 12.49
N SER A 35 6.25 5.62 13.28
CA SER A 35 6.39 4.19 13.02
C SER A 35 5.61 3.80 11.77
N PHE A 36 6.22 2.97 10.91
CA PHE A 36 5.52 2.37 9.77
C PHE A 36 4.37 1.45 10.28
N PRO A 37 3.18 1.46 9.64
CA PRO A 37 2.06 0.64 10.08
C PRO A 37 2.39 -0.85 10.06
N SER A 38 1.78 -1.59 10.99
CA SER A 38 1.93 -3.05 11.03
C SER A 38 1.10 -3.69 9.90
N ILE A 39 1.77 -3.95 8.78
CA ILE A 39 1.19 -4.68 7.64
C ILE A 39 1.72 -6.12 7.60
N THR A 40 0.86 -7.03 7.19
CA THR A 40 1.18 -8.46 7.04
C THR A 40 1.09 -8.83 5.56
N LEU A 41 2.18 -9.36 5.01
CA LEU A 41 2.30 -9.74 3.60
C LEU A 41 2.54 -11.24 3.48
N LEU A 42 2.24 -11.82 2.32
CA LEU A 42 2.53 -13.23 2.03
C LEU A 42 4.01 -13.42 1.73
N ILE A 43 4.60 -14.49 2.26
CA ILE A 43 5.98 -14.87 1.92
C ILE A 43 6.05 -15.15 0.41
N PRO A 44 7.05 -14.59 -0.31
CA PRO A 44 7.20 -14.82 -1.75
C PRO A 44 7.31 -16.30 -2.12
N GLU A 45 6.68 -16.69 -3.23
CA GLU A 45 6.75 -18.05 -3.74
C GLU A 45 8.14 -18.38 -4.29
N LYS A 46 8.81 -17.40 -4.89
CA LYS A 46 10.13 -17.59 -5.49
C LYS A 46 11.23 -17.59 -4.44
N ASP A 47 12.09 -18.61 -4.49
CA ASP A 47 13.22 -18.79 -3.60
C ASP A 47 14.18 -17.59 -3.62
N ALA A 48 14.42 -17.02 -4.79
CA ALA A 48 15.30 -15.85 -4.95
C ALA A 48 14.76 -14.60 -4.23
N GLU A 49 13.44 -14.39 -4.26
CA GLU A 49 12.79 -13.25 -3.59
C GLU A 49 12.80 -13.45 -2.06
N ARG A 50 12.55 -14.67 -1.58
CA ARG A 50 12.71 -15.01 -0.16
C ARG A 50 14.14 -14.80 0.32
N ALA A 51 15.12 -15.30 -0.44
CA ALA A 51 16.54 -15.15 -0.11
C ALA A 51 16.96 -13.68 -0.10
N TYR A 52 16.46 -12.88 -1.05
CA TYR A 52 16.72 -11.44 -1.09
C TYR A 52 16.22 -10.71 0.16
N LEU A 53 15.05 -11.09 0.68
CA LEU A 53 14.46 -10.53 1.91
C LEU A 53 15.00 -11.16 3.20
N GLY A 54 15.75 -12.27 3.10
CA GLY A 54 16.21 -13.05 4.26
C GLY A 54 15.11 -13.84 4.97
N LEU A 55 14.01 -14.16 4.25
CA LEU A 55 12.86 -14.90 4.78
C LEU A 55 12.98 -16.41 4.50
N THR A 56 12.34 -17.21 5.34
CA THR A 56 12.28 -18.67 5.17
C THR A 56 10.87 -19.19 5.42
N GLY A 57 10.56 -20.40 4.93
CA GLY A 57 9.26 -21.04 5.16
C GLY A 57 8.13 -20.56 4.25
N LYS A 58 6.90 -20.67 4.74
CA LYS A 58 5.63 -20.33 4.06
C LYS A 58 4.71 -19.58 5.02
N GLY A 59 3.70 -18.91 4.48
CA GLY A 59 2.71 -18.16 5.25
C GLY A 59 2.88 -16.66 5.06
N THR A 60 2.89 -15.91 6.16
CA THR A 60 2.96 -14.46 6.15
C THR A 60 4.15 -13.92 6.92
N PHE A 61 4.51 -12.66 6.66
CA PHE A 61 5.55 -11.92 7.36
C PHE A 61 5.16 -10.44 7.50
N THR A 62 5.83 -9.73 8.40
CA THR A 62 5.75 -8.27 8.58
C THR A 62 7.05 -7.60 8.17
N ILE A 63 7.01 -6.31 7.81
CA ILE A 63 8.17 -5.57 7.31
C ILE A 63 9.42 -5.67 8.23
N PRO A 64 9.30 -5.60 9.57
CA PRO A 64 10.46 -5.75 10.47
C PRO A 64 11.15 -7.13 10.42
N GLN A 65 10.53 -8.15 9.82
CA GLN A 65 11.14 -9.47 9.65
C GLN A 65 12.07 -9.55 8.43
N ILE A 66 12.07 -8.54 7.55
CA ILE A 66 13.02 -8.43 6.44
C ILE A 66 14.42 -8.19 7.03
N LYS A 67 15.40 -8.98 6.59
CA LYS A 67 16.80 -8.80 7.01
C LYS A 67 17.43 -7.60 6.31
N ALA A 68 17.25 -6.42 6.89
CA ALA A 68 17.77 -5.14 6.41
C ALA A 68 17.88 -4.11 7.55
N GLU A 69 18.74 -3.11 7.39
CA GLU A 69 18.77 -1.91 8.25
C GLU A 69 17.76 -0.85 7.76
N LEU A 70 17.47 -0.83 6.46
CA LEU A 70 16.51 0.08 5.82
C LEU A 70 15.68 -0.69 4.79
N VAL A 71 14.36 -0.50 4.84
CA VAL A 71 13.43 -0.98 3.81
C VAL A 71 12.76 0.21 3.15
N ILE A 72 12.88 0.29 1.84
CA ILE A 72 12.15 1.23 0.99
C ILE A 72 10.91 0.51 0.49
N VAL A 73 9.73 1.08 0.74
CA VAL A 73 8.44 0.52 0.34
C VAL A 73 7.85 1.41 -0.74
N GLU A 74 7.69 0.88 -1.95
CA GLU A 74 7.00 1.55 -3.05
C GLU A 74 5.56 1.05 -3.13
N ILE A 75 4.58 1.94 -2.93
CA ILE A 75 3.17 1.60 -3.11
C ILE A 75 2.82 1.90 -4.56
N TYR A 76 2.50 0.87 -5.34
CA TYR A 76 2.22 1.05 -6.76
C TYR A 76 0.99 0.29 -7.21
N SER A 77 0.54 0.62 -8.41
CA SER A 77 -0.46 -0.17 -9.11
C SER A 77 -0.03 -0.37 -10.54
N MET A 78 -0.19 -1.59 -11.03
CA MET A 78 0.04 -1.90 -12.45
C MET A 78 -0.88 -1.07 -13.38
N TYR A 79 -1.93 -0.45 -12.85
CA TYR A 79 -2.87 0.39 -13.61
C TYR A 79 -2.63 1.90 -13.42
N CYS A 80 -1.65 2.29 -12.59
CA CYS A 80 -1.30 3.69 -12.41
C CYS A 80 -0.24 4.12 -13.45
N PRO A 81 -0.54 5.06 -14.37
CA PRO A 81 0.40 5.48 -15.40
C PRO A 81 1.64 6.19 -14.84
N TYR A 82 1.52 6.81 -13.67
CA TYR A 82 2.66 7.42 -12.98
C TYR A 82 3.62 6.35 -12.45
N CYS A 83 3.10 5.32 -11.77
CA CYS A 83 3.90 4.20 -11.27
C CYS A 83 4.60 3.44 -12.41
N GLN A 84 3.92 3.22 -13.53
CA GLN A 84 4.54 2.59 -14.70
C GLN A 84 5.71 3.41 -15.26
N LYS A 85 5.56 4.74 -15.28
CA LYS A 85 6.62 5.66 -15.71
C LYS A 85 7.80 5.68 -14.72
N GLU A 86 7.53 5.47 -13.43
CA GLU A 86 8.53 5.48 -12.36
C GLU A 86 9.25 4.13 -12.19
N ALA A 87 8.62 3.01 -12.55
CA ALA A 87 9.17 1.67 -12.39
C ALA A 87 10.61 1.49 -12.94
N PRO A 88 10.99 2.02 -14.12
CA PRO A 88 12.37 1.96 -14.58
C PRO A 88 13.36 2.64 -13.63
N ILE A 89 12.99 3.77 -13.05
CA ILE A 89 13.83 4.55 -12.13
C ILE A 89 14.02 3.78 -10.82
N VAL A 90 12.95 3.17 -10.29
CA VAL A 90 13.04 2.31 -9.09
C VAL A 90 13.93 1.09 -9.35
N ASN A 91 13.86 0.50 -10.55
CA ASN A 91 14.73 -0.61 -10.95
C ASN A 91 16.20 -0.18 -11.02
N ASP A 92 16.49 1.02 -11.51
CA ASP A 92 17.85 1.57 -11.52
C ASP A 92 18.38 1.81 -10.11
N LEU A 93 17.53 2.32 -9.20
CA LEU A 93 17.87 2.45 -7.77
C LEU A 93 18.20 1.10 -7.13
N TYR A 94 17.36 0.09 -7.39
CA TYR A 94 17.62 -1.28 -6.95
C TYR A 94 18.98 -1.78 -7.43
N GLN A 95 19.28 -1.63 -8.73
CA GLN A 95 20.57 -2.05 -9.29
C GLN A 95 21.75 -1.29 -8.67
N ALA A 96 21.60 0.01 -8.42
CA ALA A 96 22.64 0.83 -7.80
C ALA A 96 22.94 0.40 -6.35
N ILE A 97 21.92 -0.04 -5.61
CA ILE A 97 22.07 -0.62 -4.27
C ILE A 97 22.72 -2.01 -4.36
N ASP A 98 22.21 -2.89 -5.22
CA ASP A 98 22.64 -4.29 -5.33
C ASP A 98 24.12 -4.42 -5.76
N ARG A 99 24.61 -3.50 -6.60
CA ARG A 99 26.00 -3.48 -7.05
C ARG A 99 27.01 -3.07 -5.97
N LYS A 100 26.56 -2.54 -4.83
CA LYS A 100 27.42 -2.08 -3.74
C LYS A 100 27.33 -3.07 -2.57
N PRO A 101 28.35 -3.90 -2.30
CA PRO A 101 28.28 -4.94 -1.26
C PRO A 101 27.83 -4.42 0.11
N GLY A 102 28.36 -3.26 0.53
CA GLY A 102 27.98 -2.64 1.81
C GLY A 102 26.54 -2.11 1.89
N LEU A 103 25.87 -1.90 0.75
CA LEU A 103 24.47 -1.45 0.72
C LEU A 103 23.51 -2.60 0.44
N LYS A 104 23.87 -3.55 -0.43
CA LYS A 104 23.05 -4.72 -0.79
C LYS A 104 22.57 -5.51 0.42
N GLU A 105 23.41 -5.64 1.45
CA GLU A 105 23.07 -6.37 2.68
C GLU A 105 22.19 -5.56 3.63
N LYS A 106 22.21 -4.23 3.54
CA LYS A 106 21.59 -3.30 4.49
C LYS A 106 20.29 -2.69 3.99
N ILE A 107 20.13 -2.52 2.68
CA ILE A 107 18.99 -1.81 2.09
C ILE A 107 18.24 -2.76 1.18
N LYS A 108 16.92 -2.83 1.37
CA LYS A 108 16.01 -3.60 0.53
C LYS A 108 14.90 -2.70 0.02
N ILE A 109 14.49 -2.93 -1.22
CA ILE A 109 13.31 -2.34 -1.83
C ILE A 109 12.26 -3.44 -1.96
N ILE A 110 11.02 -3.13 -1.58
CA ILE A 110 9.82 -3.92 -1.89
C ILE A 110 8.79 -3.03 -2.55
N GLY A 111 7.99 -3.62 -3.44
CA GLY A 111 6.82 -2.97 -4.01
C GLY A 111 5.55 -3.68 -3.54
N ILE A 112 4.52 -2.91 -3.18
CA ILE A 112 3.20 -3.39 -2.73
C ILE A 112 2.12 -2.85 -3.67
#